data_AF-A0A2G5TFK3-F1
#
_entry.id   AF-A0A2G5TFK3-F1
#
_cell.length_a   1.000
_cell.length_b   1.000
_cell.length_c   1.000
_cell.angle_alpha   90.00
_cell.angle_beta   90.00
_cell.angle_gamma   90.00
#
_symmetry.space_group_name_H-M   'P 1'
#
loop_
_entity.id
_entity.type
_entity.pdbx_description
1 polymer ?
#
loop_
_entity_poly.entity_id
_entity_poly.type
_entity_poly.pdbx_seq_one_letter_code
_entity_poly.pdbx_strand_id
1 'polypeptide(L)'
;MRGFCRRPKKVFVLVFLVLFVVWLSVTIIEFSFGLTVTTDDLIATGKTLKNGRQLKGFITSSYYYPTSKSLGDNAIALVMSINLVRSPANQLEHFLAPDPSELIIMAKNASSSVIVSAPYVR
;
A
#
# COMPACT_ATOMS: atom_id res chain seq x y z
N MET A 1 43.99 -28.57 -34.94
CA MET A 1 42.84 -29.18 -34.22
C MET A 1 42.99 -30.72 -34.08
N ARG A 2 44.06 -31.24 -33.45
CA ARG A 2 44.30 -32.71 -33.34
C ARG A 2 44.57 -33.23 -31.91
N GLY A 3 44.44 -32.39 -30.88
CA GLY A 3 44.72 -32.77 -29.48
C GLY A 3 43.51 -33.27 -28.68
N PHE A 4 42.30 -32.80 -29.02
CA PHE A 4 41.09 -33.02 -28.20
C PHE A 4 40.51 -34.44 -28.27
N CYS A 5 40.83 -35.22 -29.32
CA CYS A 5 40.28 -36.58 -29.49
C CYS A 5 41.07 -37.71 -28.80
N ARG A 6 42.21 -37.42 -28.13
CA ARG A 6 43.06 -38.49 -27.58
C ARG A 6 42.60 -39.04 -26.22
N ARG A 7 41.77 -38.29 -25.45
CA ARG A 7 41.29 -38.70 -24.12
C ARG A 7 39.89 -38.12 -23.80
N PRO A 8 38.81 -38.68 -24.39
CA PRO A 8 37.46 -38.09 -24.31
C PRO A 8 36.94 -37.94 -22.88
N LYS A 9 37.28 -38.88 -21.99
CA LYS A 9 36.89 -38.84 -20.57
C LYS A 9 37.45 -37.62 -19.82
N LYS A 10 38.68 -37.20 -20.14
CA LYS A 10 39.32 -36.05 -19.47
C LYS A 10 38.79 -34.72 -19.98
N VAL A 11 38.46 -34.65 -21.27
CA VAL A 11 37.83 -33.47 -21.88
C VAL A 11 36.42 -33.26 -21.32
N PHE A 12 35.64 -34.34 -21.19
CA PHE A 12 34.29 -34.27 -20.60
C PHE A 12 34.29 -33.73 -19.17
N VAL A 13 35.19 -34.23 -18.32
CA VAL A 13 35.33 -33.76 -16.92
C VAL A 13 35.72 -32.28 -16.88
N LEU A 14 36.62 -31.83 -17.76
CA LEU A 14 37.05 -30.44 -17.80
C LEU A 14 35.91 -29.52 -18.23
N VAL A 15 35.12 -29.91 -19.24
CA VAL A 15 33.94 -29.15 -19.68
C VAL A 15 32.90 -29.06 -18.56
N PHE A 16 32.64 -30.18 -17.87
CA PHE A 16 31.69 -30.21 -16.76
C PHE A 16 32.15 -29.32 -15.59
N LEU A 17 33.45 -29.34 -15.27
CA LEU A 17 34.02 -28.51 -14.22
C LEU A 17 33.93 -27.02 -14.55
N VAL A 18 34.16 -26.63 -15.82
CA VAL A 18 33.99 -25.25 -16.27
C VAL A 18 32.54 -24.81 -16.16
N LEU A 19 31.58 -25.63 -16.61
CA LEU A 19 30.15 -25.32 -16.49
C LEU A 19 29.71 -25.19 -15.03
N PHE A 20 30.23 -26.04 -14.14
CA PHE A 20 29.94 -25.98 -12.71
C PHE A 20 30.46 -24.69 -12.06
N VAL A 21 31.68 -24.25 -12.41
CA VAL A 21 32.24 -22.98 -11.91
C VAL A 21 31.44 -21.78 -12.43
N VAL A 22 31.01 -21.81 -13.69
CA VAL A 22 30.16 -20.74 -14.25
C VAL A 22 28.82 -20.68 -13.52
N TRP A 23 28.17 -21.82 -13.30
CA TRP A 23 26.91 -21.90 -12.56
C TRP A 23 27.06 -21.41 -11.10
N LEU A 24 28.14 -21.81 -10.41
CA LEU A 24 28.47 -21.31 -9.07
C LEU A 24 28.71 -19.79 -9.06
N SER A 25 29.36 -19.25 -10.09
CA SER A 25 29.63 -17.82 -10.17
C SER A 25 28.34 -17.01 -10.34
N VAL A 26 27.42 -17.48 -11.19
CA VAL A 26 26.10 -16.84 -11.37
C VAL A 26 25.29 -16.87 -10.07
N THR A 27 25.22 -18.02 -9.40
CA THR A 27 24.47 -18.16 -8.13
C THR A 27 25.06 -17.30 -7.01
N ILE A 28 26.40 -17.21 -6.91
CA ILE A 28 27.06 -16.33 -5.94
C ILE A 28 26.80 -14.85 -6.24
N ILE A 29 26.80 -14.46 -7.52
CA ILE A 29 26.47 -13.07 -7.92
C ILE A 29 25.02 -12.75 -7.56
N GLU A 30 24.06 -13.62 -7.91
CA GLU A 30 22.65 -13.42 -7.55
C GLU A 30 22.43 -13.33 -6.03
N PHE A 31 23.10 -14.17 -5.26
CA PHE A 31 23.05 -14.15 -3.80
C PHE A 31 23.72 -12.89 -3.21
N SER A 32 24.90 -12.52 -3.70
CA SER A 32 25.67 -11.38 -3.19
C SER A 32 25.03 -10.03 -3.52
N PHE A 33 24.37 -9.93 -4.68
CA PHE A 33 23.67 -8.72 -5.08
C PHE A 33 22.21 -8.66 -4.59
N GLY A 34 21.70 -9.72 -3.93
CA GLY A 34 20.35 -9.72 -3.32
C GLY A 34 19.23 -9.39 -4.30
N LEU A 35 19.46 -9.62 -5.59
CA LEU A 35 18.64 -9.08 -6.69
C LEU A 35 17.29 -9.82 -6.81
N THR A 36 17.22 -11.05 -6.32
CA THR A 36 16.00 -11.88 -6.29
C THR A 36 15.19 -11.73 -5.00
N VAL A 37 15.82 -11.44 -3.86
CA VAL A 37 15.11 -11.28 -2.57
C VAL A 37 14.40 -9.92 -2.50
N THR A 38 14.93 -8.90 -3.18
CA THR A 38 14.38 -7.54 -3.07
C THR A 38 13.18 -7.30 -3.97
N THR A 39 13.14 -7.83 -5.20
CA THR A 39 12.05 -7.51 -6.14
C THR A 39 10.70 -8.07 -5.70
N ASP A 40 10.66 -9.33 -5.25
CA ASP A 40 9.41 -9.96 -4.85
C ASP A 40 8.89 -9.40 -3.52
N ASP A 41 9.78 -9.10 -2.56
CA ASP A 41 9.43 -8.42 -1.31
C ASP A 41 9.02 -6.97 -1.54
N LEU A 42 9.64 -6.23 -2.48
CA LEU A 42 9.24 -4.86 -2.84
C LEU A 42 7.89 -4.84 -3.57
N ILE A 43 7.59 -5.84 -4.41
CA ILE A 43 6.30 -5.98 -5.09
C ILE A 43 5.21 -6.40 -4.09
N ALA A 44 5.52 -7.29 -3.15
CA ALA A 44 4.62 -7.70 -2.07
C ALA A 44 4.36 -6.55 -1.08
N THR A 45 5.40 -5.81 -0.71
CA THR A 45 5.32 -4.59 0.13
C THR A 45 4.56 -3.49 -0.61
N GLY A 46 4.82 -3.28 -1.90
CA GLY A 46 4.09 -2.31 -2.73
C GLY A 46 2.60 -2.64 -2.87
N LYS A 47 2.26 -3.93 -3.04
CA LYS A 47 0.86 -4.39 -3.07
C LYS A 47 0.16 -4.26 -1.72
N THR A 48 0.84 -4.56 -0.61
CA THR A 48 0.27 -4.40 0.74
C THR A 48 0.11 -2.93 1.13
N LEU A 49 1.01 -2.05 0.71
CA LEU A 49 0.91 -0.61 0.97
C LEU A 49 -0.20 0.06 0.12
N LYS A 50 -0.45 -0.44 -1.10
CA LYS A 50 -1.55 0.02 -1.96
C LYS A 50 -2.93 -0.43 -1.47
N ASN A 51 -3.03 -1.62 -0.85
CA ASN A 51 -4.33 -2.18 -0.41
C ASN A 51 -4.63 -2.01 1.09
N GLY A 52 -3.67 -1.62 1.93
CA GLY A 52 -3.78 -1.85 3.38
C GLY A 52 -3.92 -0.62 4.28
N ARG A 53 -3.66 0.60 3.81
CA ARG A 53 -3.67 1.77 4.71
C ARG A 53 -5.08 2.34 4.83
N GLN A 54 -5.78 1.92 5.88
CA GLN A 54 -7.08 2.47 6.28
C GLN A 54 -7.02 4.01 6.34
N LEU A 55 -8.05 4.66 5.81
CA LEU A 55 -8.23 6.11 5.90
C LEU A 55 -8.26 6.51 7.38
N LYS A 56 -7.30 7.34 7.81
CA LYS A 56 -7.25 7.86 9.18
C LYS A 56 -7.92 9.23 9.21
N GLY A 57 -9.08 9.31 9.85
CA GLY A 57 -9.74 10.56 10.18
C GLY A 57 -9.51 10.91 11.65
N PHE A 58 -9.05 12.13 11.92
CA PHE A 58 -8.92 12.65 13.28
C PHE A 58 -9.95 13.74 13.51
N ILE A 59 -10.78 13.58 14.55
CA ILE A 59 -11.66 14.65 15.03
C ILE A 59 -10.79 15.63 15.80
N THR A 60 -10.63 16.85 15.28
CA THR A 60 -9.81 17.91 15.90
C THR A 60 -10.60 18.69 16.93
N SER A 61 -11.90 18.86 16.70
CA SER A 61 -12.84 19.46 17.66
C SER A 61 -14.25 18.96 17.43
N SER A 62 -15.03 18.94 18.51
CA SER A 62 -16.46 18.62 18.47
C SER A 62 -17.21 19.51 19.45
N TYR A 63 -18.27 20.17 18.99
CA TYR A 63 -19.16 20.95 19.83
C TYR A 63 -20.56 20.35 19.80
N TYR A 64 -21.09 20.11 21.00
CA TYR A 64 -22.44 19.60 21.20
C TYR A 64 -23.35 20.74 21.67
N TYR A 65 -24.43 20.95 20.94
CA TYR A 65 -25.47 21.89 21.32
C TYR A 65 -26.76 21.11 21.61
N PRO A 66 -27.25 21.13 22.87
CA PRO A 66 -28.47 20.42 23.27
C PRO A 66 -29.73 21.03 22.63
N THR A 67 -29.66 22.30 22.23
CA THR A 67 -30.72 23.01 21.50
C THR A 67 -30.08 23.80 20.36
N SER A 68 -30.75 23.80 19.21
CA SER A 68 -30.29 24.55 18.04
C SER A 68 -31.21 25.75 17.80
N LYS A 69 -30.67 26.97 17.80
CA LYS A 69 -31.43 28.18 17.47
C LYS A 69 -32.09 28.10 16.08
N SER A 70 -31.51 27.36 15.15
CA SER A 70 -31.99 27.26 13.76
C SER A 70 -32.93 26.06 13.53
N LEU A 71 -32.84 25.02 14.35
CA LEU A 71 -33.62 23.78 14.19
C LEU A 71 -34.68 23.58 15.29
N GLY A 72 -34.70 24.44 16.31
CA GLY A 72 -35.68 24.44 17.41
C GLY A 72 -35.27 23.58 18.62
N ASP A 73 -36.19 23.50 19.59
CA ASP A 73 -35.93 22.91 20.92
C ASP A 73 -35.79 21.38 20.92
N ASN A 74 -36.20 20.71 19.84
CA ASN A 74 -36.13 19.25 19.69
C ASN A 74 -34.98 18.79 18.78
N ALA A 75 -34.04 19.68 18.48
CA ALA A 75 -32.95 19.39 17.56
C ALA A 75 -31.60 19.47 18.26
N ILE A 76 -30.84 18.38 18.12
CA ILE A 76 -29.47 18.26 18.58
C ILE A 76 -28.56 18.66 17.42
N ALA A 77 -27.60 19.55 17.68
CA ALA A 77 -26.57 19.88 16.71
C ALA A 77 -25.20 19.40 17.21
N LEU A 78 -24.52 18.64 16.36
CA LEU A 78 -23.15 18.20 16.55
C LEU A 78 -22.29 18.81 15.45
N VAL A 79 -21.39 19.71 15.82
CA VAL A 79 -20.44 20.32 14.89
C VAL A 79 -19.09 19.64 15.08
N MET A 80 -18.56 19.04 14.01
CA MET A 80 -17.27 18.35 14.05
C MET A 80 -16.31 18.95 13.03
N SER A 81 -15.07 19.16 13.45
CA SER A 81 -13.96 19.42 12.54
C SER A 81 -13.13 18.14 12.41
N ILE A 82 -12.96 17.67 11.18
CA ILE A 82 -12.30 16.40 10.88
C ILE A 82 -11.13 16.66 9.93
N ASN A 83 -9.95 16.19 10.31
CA ASN A 83 -8.79 16.16 9.44
C ASN A 83 -8.66 14.77 8.82
N LEU A 84 -8.86 14.68 7.50
CA LEU A 84 -8.67 13.46 6.72
C LEU A 84 -7.21 13.41 6.24
N VAL A 85 -6.40 12.57 6.89
CA VAL A 85 -5.01 12.39 6.50
C VAL A 85 -4.94 11.38 5.37
N ARG A 86 -4.52 11.83 4.18
CA ARG A 86 -4.34 10.96 3.01
C ARG A 86 -3.05 10.17 3.07
N SER A 87 -3.06 9.03 2.37
CA SER A 87 -1.84 8.30 2.05
C SER A 87 -0.97 9.12 1.10
N PRO A 88 0.36 9.17 1.28
CA PRO A 88 1.28 9.81 0.35
C PRO A 88 1.13 9.32 -1.11
N ALA A 89 0.72 8.06 -1.30
CA ALA A 89 0.49 7.47 -2.61
C ALA A 89 -0.70 8.12 -3.36
N ASN A 90 -1.74 8.55 -2.64
CA ASN A 90 -2.94 9.16 -3.22
C ASN A 90 -2.80 10.69 -3.37
N GLN A 91 -1.69 11.26 -2.89
CA GLN A 91 -1.42 12.69 -2.95
C GLN A 91 -1.07 13.14 -4.37
N LEU A 92 -0.48 12.24 -5.17
CA LEU A 92 -0.13 12.50 -6.57
C LEU A 92 -1.37 12.52 -7.49
N GLU A 93 -2.38 11.69 -7.21
CA GLU A 93 -3.63 11.64 -8.00
C GLU A 93 -4.50 12.89 -7.82
N HIS A 94 -4.37 13.60 -6.68
CA HIS A 94 -5.15 14.80 -6.40
C HIS A 94 -4.84 15.98 -7.34
N PHE A 95 -3.63 16.03 -7.92
CA PHE A 95 -3.27 17.05 -8.90
C PHE A 95 -3.97 16.85 -10.25
N LEU A 96 -4.47 15.64 -10.51
CA LEU A 96 -5.06 15.26 -11.80
C LEU A 96 -6.59 15.15 -11.75
N ALA A 97 -7.19 14.97 -10.56
CA ALA A 97 -8.64 14.91 -10.40
C ALA A 97 -9.09 15.48 -9.04
N PRO A 98 -10.28 16.13 -8.97
CA PRO A 98 -10.91 16.47 -7.71
C PRO A 98 -11.20 15.21 -6.90
N ASP A 99 -10.92 15.26 -5.61
CA ASP A 99 -11.00 14.11 -4.72
C ASP A 99 -12.45 13.68 -4.49
N PRO A 100 -12.83 12.42 -4.80
CA PRO A 100 -14.20 11.94 -4.63
C PRO A 100 -14.49 11.45 -3.20
N SER A 101 -13.65 11.80 -2.22
CA SER A 101 -13.80 11.31 -0.85
C SER A 101 -15.12 11.78 -0.25
N GLU A 102 -15.99 10.84 0.12
CA GLU A 102 -17.20 11.13 0.87
C GLU A 102 -16.96 10.92 2.36
N LEU A 103 -17.41 11.88 3.16
CA LEU A 103 -17.48 11.73 4.60
C LEU A 103 -18.80 11.03 4.93
N ILE A 104 -18.72 9.83 5.50
CA ILE A 104 -19.87 9.06 5.96
C ILE A 104 -19.90 9.07 7.49
N ILE A 105 -20.96 9.62 8.06
CA ILE A 105 -21.19 9.68 9.51
C ILE A 105 -22.37 8.77 9.85
N MET A 106 -22.16 7.83 10.77
CA MET A 106 -23.23 6.99 11.32
C MET A 106 -23.55 7.41 12.75
N ALA A 107 -24.79 7.81 12.99
CA ALA A 107 -25.34 8.00 14.32
C ALA A 107 -26.21 6.80 14.66
N LYS A 108 -25.99 6.18 15.82
CA LYS A 108 -26.76 5.03 16.29
C LYS A 108 -27.16 5.21 17.75
N ASN A 109 -28.42 4.92 18.05
CA ASN A 109 -28.97 4.80 19.39
C ASN A 109 -29.55 3.38 19.58
N ALA A 110 -30.11 3.07 20.76
CA ALA A 110 -30.74 1.81 21.09
C ALA A 110 -31.92 1.46 20.15
N SER A 111 -32.64 2.46 19.64
CA SER A 111 -33.86 2.27 18.85
C SER A 111 -33.71 2.59 17.36
N SER A 112 -32.71 3.36 16.95
CA SER A 112 -32.59 3.85 15.57
C SER A 112 -31.14 4.10 15.15
N SER A 113 -30.91 4.11 13.84
CA SER A 113 -29.65 4.52 13.23
C SER A 113 -29.89 5.42 12.03
N VAL A 114 -29.07 6.45 11.87
CA VAL A 114 -29.08 7.37 10.73
C VAL A 114 -27.67 7.44 10.16
N ILE A 115 -27.57 7.31 8.85
CA ILE A 115 -26.32 7.47 8.10
C ILE A 115 -26.46 8.73 7.26
N VAL A 116 -25.48 9.62 7.37
CA VAL A 116 -25.41 10.85 6.57
C VAL A 116 -24.10 10.81 5.80
N SER A 117 -24.18 10.97 4.48
CA SER A 117 -23.03 11.15 3.60
C SER A 117 -22.98 12.59 3.11
N ALA A 118 -21.78 13.15 3.08
CA ALA A 118 -21.52 14.45 2.49
C ALA A 118 -20.21 14.43 1.70
N PRO A 119 -20.13 15.13 0.56
CA PRO A 119 -18.87 15.27 -0.17
C PRO A 119 -17.86 16.00 0.72
N TYR A 120 -16.61 15.53 0.74
CA TYR A 120 -15.54 16.23 1.43
C TYR A 120 -15.10 17.45 0.60
N VAL A 121 -15.41 18.63 1.10
CA VAL A 121 -14.97 19.91 0.51
C VAL A 121 -13.93 20.52 1.46
N ARG A 122 -12.73 20.80 0.95
CA ARG A 122 -11.64 21.42 1.70
C ARG A 122 -11.65 22.93 1.56
#